data_AF-A0A3M1TEU5-F1
#
_entry.id   AF-A0A3M1TEU5-F1
#
_cell.length_a   1.000
_cell.length_b   1.000
_cell.length_c   1.000
_cell.angle_alpha   90.00
_cell.angle_beta   90.00
_cell.angle_gamma   90.00
#
_symmetry.space_group_name_H-M   'P 1'
#
loop_
_entity.id
_entity.type
_entity.pdbx_description
1 polymer ?
#
loop_
_entity_poly.entity_id
_entity_poly.type
_entity_poly.pdbx_seq_one_letter_code
_entity_poly.pdbx_strand_id
1 'polypeptide(L)'
;MSAPSMELCEAVAAYARLLWERGWVANHDGNVSVRLDEGRFLATPTAESKRCITPEMLVVVDAEGRVLEGRRRIFSEWNLHAAWYRARPDLRAILHSHAPHATAAGVTGTNLDTGILPEAVVSLGTVPTARRAMPGPAAAEALAAVAEADAVLLPGNGVVTGGDDLEQAYLRMELVEHLAQITLLARARGRPRTVTSAERARLLERRARAGLGPEGRARRGHGGGASPTLPPSRRTARVARAAAGGPPARLAAEIEARAQALTGDARLAREITREVLARLGRGGS
;
A
#
# COMPACT_ATOMS: atom_id res chain seq x y z
N MET A 1 -4.41 20.41 22.03
CA MET A 1 -4.48 19.64 20.76
C MET A 1 -4.64 18.17 21.11
N SER A 2 -5.48 17.42 20.39
CA SER A 2 -5.69 16.00 20.68
C SER A 2 -4.59 15.15 20.04
N ALA A 3 -4.09 14.18 20.80
CA ALA A 3 -3.26 13.09 20.31
C ALA A 3 -4.05 12.25 19.27
N PRO A 4 -3.38 11.57 18.33
CA PRO A 4 -4.03 10.64 17.42
C PRO A 4 -4.70 9.50 18.20
N SER A 5 -5.87 9.05 17.75
CA SER A 5 -6.57 7.91 18.35
C SER A 5 -5.75 6.63 18.20
N MET A 6 -5.76 5.78 19.23
CA MET A 6 -5.08 4.47 19.17
C MET A 6 -5.54 3.61 17.99
N GLU A 7 -6.83 3.62 17.66
CA GLU A 7 -7.39 2.90 16.51
C GLU A 7 -6.73 3.30 15.18
N LEU A 8 -6.48 4.60 14.97
CA LEU A 8 -5.77 5.08 13.78
C LEU A 8 -4.31 4.62 13.77
N CYS A 9 -3.63 4.67 14.92
CA CYS A 9 -2.25 4.20 15.03
C CYS A 9 -2.15 2.69 14.73
N GLU A 10 -3.08 1.88 15.24
CA GLU A 10 -3.21 0.46 14.91
C GLU A 10 -3.46 0.23 13.42
N ALA A 11 -4.32 1.03 12.79
CA ALA A 11 -4.58 0.94 11.36
C ALA A 11 -3.32 1.25 10.53
N VAL A 12 -2.58 2.32 10.84
CA VAL A 12 -1.33 2.66 10.15
C VAL A 12 -0.30 1.54 10.28
N ALA A 13 -0.13 1.00 11.49
CA ALA A 13 0.77 -0.14 11.73
C ALA A 13 0.34 -1.39 10.94
N ALA A 14 -0.96 -1.68 10.88
CA ALA A 14 -1.51 -2.80 10.11
C ALA A 14 -1.28 -2.65 8.61
N TYR A 15 -1.49 -1.46 8.03
CA TYR A 15 -1.22 -1.22 6.61
C TYR A 15 0.28 -1.28 6.28
N ALA A 16 1.15 -0.79 7.16
CA ALA A 16 2.59 -0.98 7.01
C ALA A 16 2.95 -2.47 6.95
N ARG A 17 2.40 -3.27 7.87
CA ARG A 17 2.58 -4.73 7.86
C ARG A 17 2.03 -5.39 6.60
N LEU A 18 0.87 -4.97 6.09
CA LEU A 18 0.31 -5.50 4.85
C LEU A 18 1.22 -5.24 3.64
N LEU A 19 1.89 -4.08 3.56
CA LEU A 19 2.88 -3.82 2.51
C LEU A 19 4.02 -4.87 2.54
N TRP A 20 4.48 -5.22 3.74
CA TRP A 20 5.50 -6.23 3.93
C TRP A 20 4.99 -7.65 3.62
N GLU A 21 3.79 -8.02 4.08
CA GLU A 21 3.20 -9.33 3.82
C GLU A 21 2.98 -9.59 2.32
N ARG A 22 2.75 -8.53 1.53
CA ARG A 22 2.64 -8.62 0.06
C ARG A 22 3.99 -8.58 -0.66
N GLY A 23 5.10 -8.41 0.05
CA GLY A 23 6.43 -8.30 -0.54
C GLY A 23 6.65 -7.03 -1.35
N TRP A 24 5.92 -5.94 -1.04
CA TRP A 24 6.05 -4.66 -1.74
C TRP A 24 7.10 -3.74 -1.13
N VAL A 25 7.70 -4.16 -0.01
CA VAL A 25 8.75 -3.46 0.71
C VAL A 25 9.82 -4.46 1.12
N ALA A 26 11.06 -4.01 1.16
CA ALA A 26 12.22 -4.76 1.62
C ALA A 26 13.03 -3.93 2.61
N ASN A 27 13.86 -4.59 3.43
CA ASN A 27 14.71 -3.89 4.39
C ASN A 27 13.89 -2.95 5.33
N HIS A 28 14.11 -1.64 5.27
CA HIS A 28 13.38 -0.60 5.99
C HIS A 28 12.71 0.41 5.06
N ASP A 29 12.54 0.06 3.78
CA ASP A 29 11.90 0.92 2.79
C ASP A 29 10.37 0.96 2.97
N GLY A 30 9.74 1.81 2.15
CA GLY A 30 8.32 2.09 2.22
C GLY A 30 7.91 2.92 3.44
N ASN A 31 6.84 3.68 3.27
CA ASN A 31 6.35 4.57 4.31
C ASN A 31 4.84 4.76 4.19
N VAL A 32 4.20 4.98 5.33
CA VAL A 32 2.77 5.25 5.44
C VAL A 32 2.61 6.56 6.21
N SER A 33 1.79 7.47 5.71
CA SER A 33 1.38 8.64 6.47
C SER A 33 -0.10 8.95 6.31
N VAL A 34 -0.67 9.61 7.31
CA VAL A 34 -2.06 10.04 7.38
C VAL A 34 -2.12 11.49 7.87
N ARG A 35 -2.92 12.31 7.20
CA ARG A 35 -3.26 13.67 7.65
C ARG A 35 -4.21 13.59 8.84
N LEU A 36 -3.83 14.20 9.96
CA LEU A 36 -4.68 14.29 11.15
C LEU A 36 -5.60 15.50 11.08
N ASP A 37 -5.00 16.67 10.87
CA ASP A 37 -5.66 17.96 10.73
C ASP A 37 -4.77 18.93 9.94
N GLU A 38 -5.08 20.23 9.99
CA GLU A 38 -4.30 21.25 9.30
C GLU A 38 -2.85 21.30 9.82
N GLY A 39 -1.93 20.82 8.98
CA GLY A 39 -0.50 20.90 9.24
C GLY A 39 0.07 19.78 10.11
N ARG A 40 -0.73 18.82 10.60
CA ARG A 40 -0.22 17.65 11.35
C ARG A 40 -0.47 16.33 10.64
N PHE A 41 0.52 15.46 10.70
CA PHE A 41 0.50 14.18 10.02
C PHE A 41 1.04 13.06 10.93
N LEU A 42 0.34 11.94 10.99
CA LEU A 42 0.82 10.70 11.60
C LEU A 42 1.60 9.90 10.56
N ALA A 43 2.77 9.36 10.93
CA ALA A 43 3.61 8.65 9.98
C ALA A 43 4.41 7.51 10.62
N THR A 44 4.78 6.53 9.80
CA THR A 44 5.75 5.50 10.18
C THR A 44 7.14 6.11 10.40
N PRO A 45 7.92 5.62 11.37
CA PRO A 45 9.29 6.07 11.57
C PRO A 45 10.25 5.58 10.46
N THR A 46 11.41 6.23 10.41
CA THR A 46 12.56 5.81 9.57
C THR A 46 13.27 4.57 10.13
N ALA A 47 14.03 3.89 9.26
CA ALA A 47 14.96 2.81 9.62
C ALA A 47 14.34 1.61 10.37
N GLU A 48 13.02 1.44 10.28
CA GLU A 48 12.30 0.30 10.85
C GLU A 48 11.67 -0.52 9.73
N SER A 49 11.80 -1.85 9.81
CA SER A 49 11.11 -2.75 8.90
C SER A 49 9.59 -2.61 9.05
N LYS A 50 8.86 -2.57 7.94
CA LYS A 50 7.39 -2.41 7.99
C LYS A 50 6.68 -3.56 8.73
N ARG A 51 7.32 -4.74 8.84
CA ARG A 51 6.86 -5.86 9.67
C ARG A 51 6.77 -5.52 11.16
N CYS A 52 7.67 -4.66 11.64
CA CYS A 52 7.90 -4.43 13.07
C CYS A 52 7.28 -3.13 13.59
N ILE A 53 6.57 -2.38 12.75
CA ILE A 53 5.93 -1.12 13.16
C ILE A 53 4.84 -1.43 14.19
N THR A 54 4.94 -0.81 15.36
CA THR A 54 3.87 -0.80 16.37
C THR A 54 3.22 0.59 16.46
N PRO A 55 1.98 0.69 16.98
CA PRO A 55 1.28 1.97 17.15
C PRO A 55 2.12 3.03 17.90
N GLU A 56 2.88 2.61 18.91
CA GLU A 56 3.69 3.49 19.78
C GLU A 56 4.96 4.01 19.10
N MET A 57 5.38 3.38 18.00
CA MET A 57 6.54 3.81 17.23
C MET A 57 6.22 4.95 16.25
N LEU A 58 4.94 5.18 15.97
CA LEU A 58 4.51 6.21 15.04
C LEU A 58 4.86 7.60 15.57
N VAL A 59 5.05 8.53 14.64
CA VAL A 59 5.40 9.91 14.95
C VAL A 59 4.34 10.85 14.37
N VAL A 60 4.08 11.93 15.08
CA VAL A 60 3.32 13.06 14.53
C VAL A 60 4.33 14.11 14.09
N VAL A 61 4.21 14.59 12.86
CA VAL A 61 5.09 15.60 12.27
C VAL A 61 4.31 16.79 11.71
N ASP A 62 4.97 17.94 11.64
CA ASP A 62 4.47 19.09 10.88
C ASP A 62 4.76 18.96 9.36
N ALA A 63 4.35 19.97 8.57
CA ALA A 63 4.58 19.99 7.13
C ALA A 63 6.08 20.00 6.75
N GLU A 64 6.93 20.51 7.63
CA GLU A 64 8.38 20.57 7.48
C GLU A 64 9.08 19.28 7.95
N GLY A 65 8.34 18.34 8.54
CA GLY A 65 8.86 17.06 9.03
C GLY A 65 9.45 17.13 10.44
N ARG A 66 9.22 18.21 11.18
CA ARG A 66 9.59 18.30 12.60
C ARG A 66 8.67 17.41 13.41
N VAL A 67 9.23 16.58 14.26
CA VAL A 67 8.48 15.68 15.14
C VAL A 67 7.83 16.50 16.25
N LEU A 68 6.49 16.49 16.27
CA LEU A 68 5.65 17.12 17.28
C LEU A 68 5.33 16.16 18.42
N GLU A 69 5.10 14.88 18.11
CA GLU A 69 4.81 13.82 19.08
C GLU A 69 5.53 12.52 18.67
N GLY A 70 5.93 11.73 19.67
CA GLY A 70 6.71 10.49 19.48
C GLY A 70 8.21 10.67 19.75
N ARG A 71 8.95 9.55 19.83
CA ARG A 71 10.39 9.53 20.16
C ARG A 71 11.30 9.12 19.00
N ARG A 72 10.71 8.71 17.88
CA ARG A 72 11.44 8.23 16.70
C ARG A 72 11.63 9.37 15.70
N ARG A 73 12.43 9.13 14.66
CA ARG A 73 12.65 10.08 13.57
C ARG A 73 11.77 9.75 12.37
N ILE A 74 11.36 10.78 11.63
CA ILE A 74 10.67 10.64 10.35
C ILE A 74 11.62 10.11 9.25
N PHE A 75 11.06 9.49 8.21
CA PHE A 75 11.79 8.98 7.04
C PHE A 75 12.33 10.11 6.14
N SER A 76 13.42 9.83 5.42
CA SER A 76 14.14 10.80 4.59
C SER A 76 13.31 11.37 3.43
N GLU A 77 12.30 10.63 3.00
CA GLU A 77 11.42 10.98 1.89
C GLU A 77 10.17 11.76 2.33
N TRP A 78 10.15 12.29 3.56
CA TRP A 78 9.00 13.07 4.06
C TRP A 78 8.59 14.20 3.12
N ASN A 79 9.56 14.88 2.49
CA ASN A 79 9.33 15.94 1.51
C ASN A 79 8.42 15.52 0.35
N LEU A 80 8.45 14.24 -0.03
CA LEU A 80 7.60 13.68 -1.09
C LEU A 80 6.13 13.62 -0.63
N HIS A 81 5.88 13.11 0.58
CA HIS A 81 4.54 13.09 1.17
C HIS A 81 4.02 14.51 1.42
N ALA A 82 4.84 15.38 2.01
CA ALA A 82 4.48 16.76 2.31
C ALA A 82 4.13 17.57 1.04
N ALA A 83 4.92 17.42 -0.02
CA ALA A 83 4.65 18.08 -1.30
C ALA A 83 3.33 17.60 -1.92
N TRP A 84 3.04 16.30 -1.84
CA TRP A 84 1.80 15.78 -2.38
C TRP A 84 0.58 16.21 -1.56
N TYR A 85 0.66 16.16 -0.22
CA TYR A 85 -0.37 16.72 0.66
C TYR A 85 -0.61 18.21 0.44
N ARG A 86 0.42 18.98 0.09
CA ARG A 86 0.28 20.42 -0.23
C ARG A 86 -0.43 20.61 -1.58
N ALA A 87 -0.03 19.85 -2.59
CA ALA A 87 -0.66 19.92 -3.91
C ALA A 87 -2.09 19.34 -3.93
N ARG A 88 -2.39 18.42 -3.00
CA ARG A 88 -3.63 17.66 -2.94
C ARG A 88 -4.25 17.68 -1.54
N PRO A 89 -4.98 18.77 -1.20
CA PRO A 89 -5.69 18.88 0.08
C PRO A 89 -6.73 17.78 0.30
N ASP A 90 -7.23 17.15 -0.77
CA ASP A 90 -8.19 16.06 -0.74
C ASP A 90 -7.58 14.72 -0.25
N LEU A 91 -6.26 14.57 -0.26
CA LEU A 91 -5.60 13.37 0.23
C LEU A 91 -5.50 13.38 1.77
N ARG A 92 -5.93 12.27 2.36
CA ARG A 92 -5.80 12.00 3.79
C ARG A 92 -4.79 10.91 4.12
N ALA A 93 -4.47 10.02 3.18
CA ALA A 93 -3.44 9.00 3.40
C ALA A 93 -2.53 8.87 2.17
N ILE A 94 -1.26 8.60 2.41
CA ILE A 94 -0.25 8.33 1.38
C ILE A 94 0.54 7.08 1.77
N LEU A 95 0.64 6.15 0.83
CA LEU A 95 1.48 4.96 0.91
C LEU A 95 2.56 5.04 -0.16
N HIS A 96 3.81 4.86 0.25
CA HIS A 96 4.95 4.66 -0.63
C HIS A 96 5.51 3.24 -0.44
N SER A 97 5.85 2.57 -1.54
CA SER A 97 6.49 1.26 -1.52
C SER A 97 7.37 1.04 -2.75
N HIS A 98 8.14 -0.04 -2.71
CA HIS A 98 8.97 -0.53 -3.80
C HIS A 98 8.37 -1.80 -4.41
N ALA A 99 7.05 -1.78 -4.68
CA ALA A 99 6.35 -2.92 -5.26
C ALA A 99 7.05 -3.40 -6.55
N PRO A 100 7.49 -4.67 -6.67
CA PRO A 100 8.48 -5.06 -7.66
C PRO A 100 8.09 -4.80 -9.12
N HIS A 101 6.84 -5.09 -9.51
CA HIS A 101 6.42 -4.91 -10.90
C HIS A 101 6.17 -3.45 -11.24
N ALA A 102 5.56 -2.69 -10.32
CA ALA A 102 5.37 -1.25 -10.46
C ALA A 102 6.71 -0.51 -10.54
N THR A 103 7.66 -0.90 -9.69
CA THR A 103 9.03 -0.37 -9.69
C THR A 103 9.73 -0.72 -11.00
N ALA A 104 9.61 -1.96 -11.48
CA ALA A 104 10.14 -2.38 -12.77
C ALA A 104 9.54 -1.58 -13.94
N ALA A 105 8.26 -1.24 -13.90
CA ALA A 105 7.66 -0.35 -14.88
C ALA A 105 8.23 1.07 -14.77
N GLY A 106 8.34 1.61 -13.56
CA GLY A 106 8.83 2.96 -13.30
C GLY A 106 10.28 3.19 -13.74
N VAL A 107 11.18 2.22 -13.56
CA VAL A 107 12.59 2.34 -14.00
C VAL A 107 12.74 2.44 -15.51
N THR A 108 11.76 1.98 -16.30
CA THR A 108 11.76 2.15 -17.76
C THR A 108 11.26 3.52 -18.22
N GLY A 109 10.85 4.40 -17.30
CA GLY A 109 10.35 5.74 -17.62
C GLY A 109 9.01 5.76 -18.38
N THR A 110 8.31 4.63 -18.47
CA THR A 110 7.05 4.52 -19.22
C THR A 110 5.87 4.62 -18.27
N ASN A 111 4.85 5.42 -18.62
CA ASN A 111 3.58 5.46 -17.89
C ASN A 111 2.91 4.08 -17.88
N LEU A 112 2.21 3.75 -16.81
CA LEU A 112 1.46 2.50 -16.74
C LEU A 112 0.07 2.70 -17.40
N ASP A 113 -0.16 2.02 -18.51
CA ASP A 113 -1.41 2.17 -19.27
C ASP A 113 -2.57 1.45 -18.58
N THR A 114 -3.38 2.23 -17.89
CA THR A 114 -4.63 1.76 -17.24
C THR A 114 -5.64 1.21 -18.24
N GLY A 115 -5.52 1.53 -19.53
CA GLY A 115 -6.43 1.05 -20.56
C GLY A 115 -6.36 -0.45 -20.84
N ILE A 116 -5.36 -1.15 -20.30
CA ILE A 116 -5.27 -2.62 -20.37
C ILE A 116 -6.44 -3.28 -19.61
N LEU A 117 -6.91 -2.67 -18.52
CA LEU A 117 -8.03 -3.17 -17.72
C LEU A 117 -9.07 -2.06 -17.49
N PRO A 118 -10.34 -2.22 -17.91
CA PRO A 118 -11.37 -1.21 -17.67
C PRO A 118 -11.47 -0.76 -16.20
N GLU A 119 -11.31 -1.70 -15.27
CA GLU A 119 -11.31 -1.44 -13.82
C GLU A 119 -10.16 -0.52 -13.39
N ALA A 120 -8.98 -0.62 -14.01
CA ALA A 120 -7.87 0.28 -13.70
C ALA A 120 -8.15 1.71 -14.14
N VAL A 121 -8.89 1.93 -15.25
CA VAL A 121 -9.34 3.27 -15.63
C VAL A 121 -10.31 3.83 -14.58
N VAL A 122 -11.24 3.01 -14.10
CA VAL A 122 -12.24 3.44 -13.09
C VAL A 122 -11.58 3.71 -11.74
N SER A 123 -10.64 2.89 -11.30
CA SER A 123 -10.07 2.89 -9.95
C SER A 123 -8.79 3.72 -9.80
N LEU A 124 -7.97 3.84 -10.85
CA LEU A 124 -6.72 4.64 -10.85
C LEU A 124 -6.79 5.90 -11.72
N GLY A 125 -7.65 5.93 -12.74
CA GLY A 125 -7.62 6.98 -13.75
C GLY A 125 -6.37 6.84 -14.62
N THR A 126 -5.38 7.69 -14.39
CA THR A 126 -4.06 7.62 -15.03
C THR A 126 -2.99 7.29 -13.99
N VAL A 127 -1.93 6.58 -14.42
CA VAL A 127 -0.77 6.27 -13.58
C VAL A 127 0.48 6.78 -14.30
N PRO A 128 0.82 8.07 -14.16
CA PRO A 128 1.99 8.65 -14.78
C PRO A 128 3.26 8.22 -14.08
N THR A 129 4.36 8.34 -14.81
CA THR A 129 5.72 8.20 -14.30
C THR A 129 6.30 9.60 -14.12
N ALA A 130 6.68 9.94 -12.89
CA ALA A 130 7.32 11.23 -12.59
C ALA A 130 8.68 11.34 -13.28
N ARG A 131 9.19 12.58 -13.41
CA ARG A 131 10.58 12.80 -13.85
C ARG A 131 11.52 12.12 -12.86
N ARG A 132 12.56 11.41 -13.36
CA ARG A 132 13.60 10.85 -12.48
C ARG A 132 14.27 11.99 -11.70
N ALA A 133 14.34 11.84 -10.39
CA ALA A 133 14.98 12.77 -9.48
C ALA A 133 15.58 12.02 -8.29
N MET A 134 16.64 12.57 -7.70
CA MET A 134 17.19 12.04 -6.46
C MET A 134 16.25 12.37 -5.28
N PRO A 135 16.22 11.52 -4.23
CA PRO A 135 15.44 11.78 -3.03
C PRO A 135 15.72 13.19 -2.45
N GLY A 136 14.66 13.85 -1.96
CA GLY A 136 14.72 15.22 -1.45
C GLY A 136 13.87 16.20 -2.28
N PRO A 137 14.23 17.50 -2.30
CA PRO A 137 13.42 18.55 -2.94
C PRO A 137 13.13 18.30 -4.43
N ALA A 138 14.08 17.74 -5.19
CA ALA A 138 13.90 17.45 -6.61
C ALA A 138 12.84 16.37 -6.87
N ALA A 139 12.75 15.35 -6.01
CA ALA A 139 11.71 14.32 -6.09
C ALA A 139 10.32 14.88 -5.75
N ALA A 140 10.25 15.79 -4.77
CA ALA A 140 9.02 16.50 -4.44
C ALA A 140 8.51 17.36 -5.61
N GLU A 141 9.40 18.07 -6.30
CA GLU A 141 9.06 18.85 -7.51
C GLU A 141 8.60 17.94 -8.67
N ALA A 142 9.30 16.82 -8.88
CA ALA A 142 8.93 15.86 -9.91
C ALA A 142 7.53 15.25 -9.67
N LEU A 143 7.18 14.98 -8.41
CA LEU A 143 5.85 14.53 -8.05
C LEU A 143 4.79 15.64 -8.21
N ALA A 144 5.12 16.89 -7.85
CA ALA A 144 4.22 18.02 -7.99
C ALA A 144 3.73 18.21 -9.44
N ALA A 145 4.59 17.92 -10.43
CA ALA A 145 4.24 18.01 -11.86
C ALA A 145 3.16 17.00 -12.31
N VAL A 146 2.90 15.95 -11.54
CA VAL A 146 1.90 14.91 -11.81
C VAL A 146 0.96 14.70 -10.62
N ALA A 147 0.83 15.71 -9.75
CA ALA A 147 0.16 15.60 -8.47
C ALA A 147 -1.34 15.28 -8.57
N GLU A 148 -1.98 15.55 -9.71
CA GLU A 148 -3.39 15.24 -9.97
C GLU A 148 -3.69 13.73 -10.02
N ALA A 149 -2.68 12.91 -10.30
CA ALA A 149 -2.84 11.47 -10.30
C ALA A 149 -3.08 10.93 -8.88
N ASP A 150 -3.74 9.77 -8.76
CA ASP A 150 -3.93 9.09 -7.47
C ASP A 150 -2.84 8.05 -7.17
N ALA A 151 -2.05 7.71 -8.19
CA ALA A 151 -0.90 6.83 -8.11
C ALA A 151 0.16 7.29 -9.10
N VAL A 152 1.43 7.28 -8.69
CA VAL A 152 2.55 7.77 -9.49
C VAL A 152 3.71 6.78 -9.39
N LEU A 153 4.29 6.44 -10.53
CA LEU A 153 5.56 5.71 -10.58
C LEU A 153 6.72 6.69 -10.42
N LEU A 154 7.69 6.34 -9.59
CA LEU A 154 8.87 7.14 -9.29
C LEU A 154 10.11 6.40 -9.86
N PRO A 155 10.69 6.85 -10.99
CA PRO A 155 11.79 6.13 -11.63
C PRO A 155 12.99 5.91 -10.71
N GLY A 156 13.34 4.65 -10.49
CA GLY A 156 14.45 4.27 -9.59
C GLY A 156 14.15 4.44 -8.11
N ASN A 157 12.90 4.71 -7.73
CA ASN A 157 12.45 4.90 -6.35
C ASN A 157 11.18 4.12 -5.98
N GLY A 158 10.38 3.65 -6.94
CA GLY A 158 9.21 2.79 -6.66
C GLY A 158 7.89 3.44 -7.04
N VAL A 159 6.89 3.39 -6.15
CA VAL A 159 5.52 3.85 -6.40
C VAL A 159 4.95 4.56 -5.19
N VAL A 160 4.17 5.61 -5.42
CA VAL A 160 3.44 6.33 -4.38
C VAL A 160 1.95 6.39 -4.73
N THR A 161 1.10 6.18 -3.74
CA THR A 161 -0.37 6.14 -3.89
C THR A 161 -1.03 6.95 -2.80
N GLY A 162 -2.07 7.71 -3.17
CA GLY A 162 -2.82 8.58 -2.29
C GLY A 162 -4.25 8.08 -2.15
N GLY A 163 -4.91 8.40 -1.05
CA GLY A 163 -6.33 8.09 -0.82
C GLY A 163 -7.01 9.12 0.07
N ASP A 164 -8.34 9.09 0.06
CA ASP A 164 -9.19 9.73 1.09
C ASP A 164 -9.13 9.00 2.44
N ASP A 165 -8.64 7.77 2.46
CA ASP A 165 -8.27 7.01 3.64
C ASP A 165 -7.15 6.00 3.33
N LEU A 166 -6.71 5.27 4.36
CA LEU A 166 -5.66 4.24 4.26
C LEU A 166 -6.07 3.08 3.33
N GLU A 167 -7.34 2.68 3.34
CA GLU A 167 -7.83 1.56 2.54
C GLU A 167 -7.79 1.90 1.05
N GLN A 168 -8.27 3.07 0.66
CA GLN A 168 -8.23 3.55 -0.71
C GLN A 168 -6.79 3.67 -1.22
N ALA A 169 -5.88 4.24 -0.42
CA ALA A 169 -4.47 4.34 -0.80
C ALA A 169 -3.85 2.94 -1.01
N TYR A 170 -4.14 1.99 -0.11
CA TYR A 170 -3.66 0.61 -0.23
C TYR A 170 -4.24 -0.13 -1.44
N LEU A 171 -5.55 -0.04 -1.68
CA LEU A 171 -6.20 -0.69 -2.83
C LEU A 171 -5.65 -0.16 -4.16
N ARG A 172 -5.28 1.12 -4.20
CA ARG A 172 -4.59 1.70 -5.36
C ARG A 172 -3.20 1.11 -5.54
N MET A 173 -2.43 0.97 -4.46
CA MET A 173 -1.13 0.30 -4.49
C MET A 173 -1.26 -1.14 -5.01
N GLU A 174 -2.24 -1.89 -4.51
CA GLU A 174 -2.53 -3.26 -4.93
C GLU A 174 -2.83 -3.33 -6.43
N LEU A 175 -3.69 -2.44 -6.91
CA LEU A 175 -4.09 -2.43 -8.32
C LEU A 175 -2.97 -1.96 -9.24
N VAL A 176 -2.13 -1.00 -8.82
CA VAL A 176 -0.96 -0.58 -9.61
C VAL A 176 0.03 -1.72 -9.77
N GLU A 177 0.35 -2.43 -8.69
CA GLU A 177 1.25 -3.58 -8.75
C GLU A 177 0.68 -4.70 -9.64
N HIS A 178 -0.61 -5.01 -9.48
CA HIS A 178 -1.26 -6.03 -10.28
C HIS A 178 -1.30 -5.67 -11.77
N LEU A 179 -1.65 -4.42 -12.09
CA LEU A 179 -1.65 -3.91 -13.46
C LEU A 179 -0.24 -3.92 -14.06
N ALA A 180 0.78 -3.54 -13.29
CA ALA A 180 2.17 -3.58 -13.75
C ALA A 180 2.62 -5.01 -14.06
N GLN A 181 2.29 -5.98 -13.19
CA GLN A 181 2.57 -7.39 -13.44
C GLN A 181 1.90 -7.89 -14.74
N ILE A 182 0.61 -7.61 -14.91
CA ILE A 182 -0.13 -7.97 -16.13
C ILE A 182 0.49 -7.31 -17.36
N THR A 183 0.86 -6.04 -17.26
CA THR A 183 1.45 -5.28 -18.38
C THR A 183 2.77 -5.89 -18.83
N LEU A 184 3.65 -6.22 -17.89
CA LEU A 184 4.95 -6.85 -18.16
C LEU A 184 4.77 -8.22 -18.82
N LEU A 185 3.89 -9.06 -18.27
CA LEU A 185 3.60 -10.39 -18.82
C LEU A 185 2.93 -10.31 -20.21
N ALA A 186 2.01 -9.37 -20.42
CA ALA A 186 1.35 -9.17 -21.70
C ALA A 186 2.35 -8.71 -22.77
N ARG A 187 3.24 -7.77 -22.45
CA ARG A 187 4.29 -7.28 -23.36
C ARG A 187 5.25 -8.38 -23.80
N ALA A 188 5.57 -9.33 -22.93
CA ALA A 188 6.38 -10.50 -23.29
C ALA A 188 5.70 -11.41 -24.33
N ARG A 189 4.37 -11.34 -24.46
CA ARG A 189 3.58 -12.12 -25.44
C ARG A 189 3.18 -11.31 -26.68
N GLY A 190 3.32 -9.98 -26.65
CA GLY A 190 2.97 -9.09 -27.75
C GLY A 190 2.43 -7.74 -27.27
N ARG A 191 1.88 -6.93 -28.18
CA ARG A 191 1.29 -5.63 -27.84
C ARG A 191 -0.04 -5.83 -27.11
N PRO A 192 -0.22 -5.33 -25.86
CA PRO A 192 -1.50 -5.41 -25.17
C PRO A 192 -2.59 -4.67 -25.95
N ARG A 193 -3.80 -5.24 -25.99
CA ARG A 193 -4.99 -4.53 -26.43
C ARG A 193 -5.47 -3.63 -25.30
N THR A 194 -5.92 -2.44 -25.63
CA THR A 194 -6.38 -1.45 -24.65
C THR A 194 -7.73 -0.90 -25.06
N VAL A 195 -8.47 -0.37 -24.08
CA VAL A 195 -9.75 0.29 -24.34
C VAL A 195 -9.57 1.43 -25.33
N THR A 196 -10.57 1.61 -26.18
CA THR A 196 -10.66 2.75 -27.09
C THR A 196 -10.81 4.07 -26.34
N SER A 197 -10.55 5.19 -27.00
CA SER A 197 -10.75 6.52 -26.42
C SER A 197 -12.20 6.76 -25.97
N ALA A 198 -13.18 6.24 -26.73
CA ALA A 198 -14.60 6.36 -26.39
C ALA A 198 -14.96 5.53 -25.15
N GLU A 199 -14.43 4.31 -25.02
CA GLU A 199 -14.61 3.50 -23.81
C GLU A 199 -13.93 4.14 -22.60
N ARG A 200 -12.72 4.67 -22.77
CA ARG A 200 -11.99 5.38 -21.72
C ARG A 200 -12.78 6.57 -21.18
N ALA A 201 -13.37 7.39 -22.04
CA ALA A 201 -14.21 8.52 -21.62
C ALA A 201 -15.38 8.06 -20.74
N ARG A 202 -16.11 7.02 -21.16
CA ARG A 202 -17.22 6.44 -20.38
C ARG A 202 -16.77 5.86 -19.03
N LEU A 203 -15.58 5.27 -18.96
CA LEU A 203 -15.02 4.75 -17.72
C LEU A 203 -14.61 5.87 -16.75
N LEU A 204 -14.06 6.97 -17.26
CA LEU A 204 -13.74 8.16 -16.45
C LEU A 204 -15.01 8.85 -15.91
N GLU A 205 -16.11 8.88 -16.68
CA GLU A 205 -17.41 9.32 -16.16
C GLU A 205 -17.92 8.42 -15.03
N ARG A 206 -17.70 7.10 -15.13
CA ARG A 206 -18.03 6.16 -14.03
C ARG A 206 -17.16 6.40 -12.80
N ARG A 207 -15.86 6.65 -12.97
CA ARG A 207 -14.94 7.06 -11.90
C ARG A 207 -15.48 8.28 -11.13
N ALA A 208 -15.84 9.34 -11.85
CA ALA A 208 -16.37 10.56 -11.25
C ALA A 208 -17.70 10.32 -10.51
N ARG A 209 -18.63 9.54 -11.10
CA ARG A 209 -19.91 9.18 -10.45
C ARG A 209 -19.73 8.31 -9.21
N ALA A 210 -18.74 7.42 -9.20
CA ALA A 210 -18.40 6.62 -8.02
C ALA A 210 -17.78 7.45 -6.89
N GLY A 211 -17.44 8.73 -7.13
CA GLY A 211 -16.72 9.56 -6.18
C GLY A 211 -15.24 9.24 -6.10
N LEU A 212 -14.70 8.54 -7.10
CA LEU A 212 -13.28 8.20 -7.19
C LEU A 212 -12.53 9.32 -7.94
N GLY A 213 -11.27 9.53 -7.59
CA GLY A 213 -10.43 10.58 -8.15
C GLY A 213 -10.74 11.99 -7.67
N PRO A 214 -9.97 13.00 -8.10
CA PRO A 214 -10.08 14.37 -7.60
C PRO A 214 -11.47 14.97 -7.79
N GLU A 215 -12.05 14.82 -8.98
CA GLU A 215 -13.41 15.33 -9.30
C GLU A 215 -14.49 14.66 -8.44
N GLY A 216 -14.38 13.34 -8.26
CA GLY A 216 -15.34 12.56 -7.48
C GLY A 216 -15.32 12.95 -6.01
N ARG A 217 -14.12 13.17 -5.44
CA ARG A 217 -13.95 13.61 -4.04
C ARG A 217 -14.39 15.05 -3.84
N ALA A 218 -14.10 15.96 -4.78
CA ALA A 218 -14.58 17.34 -4.72
C ALA A 218 -16.11 17.42 -4.64
N ARG A 219 -16.82 16.58 -5.40
CA ARG A 219 -18.30 16.51 -5.39
C ARG A 219 -18.90 15.97 -4.08
N ARG A 220 -18.17 15.15 -3.32
CA ARG A 220 -18.64 14.64 -2.01
C ARG A 220 -18.55 15.71 -0.91
N GLY A 221 -17.81 16.79 -1.13
CA GLY A 221 -17.55 17.84 -0.16
C GLY A 221 -16.60 17.39 0.96
N HIS A 222 -15.90 18.35 1.57
CA HIS A 222 -15.04 18.10 2.75
C HIS A 222 -15.84 17.85 4.05
N GLY A 223 -17.17 17.86 3.96
CA GLY A 223 -18.13 17.86 5.09
C GLY A 223 -18.73 16.51 5.48
N GLY A 224 -18.30 15.41 4.86
CA GLY A 224 -18.65 14.08 5.35
C GLY A 224 -17.66 13.65 6.41
N GLY A 225 -18.06 13.67 7.68
CA GLY A 225 -17.35 13.02 8.79
C GLY A 225 -17.29 11.50 8.62
N ALA A 226 -16.67 11.02 7.55
CA ALA A 226 -16.09 9.70 7.54
C ALA A 226 -14.88 9.79 8.46
N SER A 227 -15.03 9.17 9.63
CA SER A 227 -13.94 8.93 10.56
C SER A 227 -12.70 8.44 9.77
N PRO A 228 -11.47 8.79 10.16
CA PRO A 228 -10.24 8.17 9.64
C PRO A 228 -10.23 6.63 9.78
N THR A 229 -11.22 6.09 10.46
CA THR A 229 -11.46 4.70 10.78
C THR A 229 -12.61 4.16 9.94
N LEU A 230 -12.32 3.72 8.72
CA LEU A 230 -12.81 2.39 8.40
C LEU A 230 -11.72 1.45 8.92
N PRO A 231 -12.01 0.60 9.92
CA PRO A 231 -11.07 -0.45 10.27
C PRO A 231 -10.79 -1.24 8.99
N PRO A 232 -9.68 -1.99 8.90
CA PRO A 232 -9.58 -3.05 7.92
C PRO A 232 -10.93 -3.77 7.93
N SER A 233 -11.65 -3.75 6.81
CA SER A 233 -12.96 -4.40 6.69
C SER A 233 -12.89 -5.72 7.47
N ARG A 234 -13.96 -6.17 8.13
CA ARG A 234 -13.91 -7.43 8.92
C ARG A 234 -13.24 -8.60 8.16
N ARG A 235 -13.14 -8.51 6.84
CA ARG A 235 -12.30 -9.26 5.90
C ARG A 235 -10.77 -9.12 6.09
N THR A 236 -10.15 -7.93 6.14
CA THR A 236 -8.70 -7.74 6.37
C THR A 236 -8.30 -8.00 7.82
N ALA A 237 -9.14 -7.65 8.81
CA ALA A 237 -8.90 -8.07 10.20
C ALA A 237 -8.92 -9.61 10.34
N ARG A 238 -9.77 -10.30 9.58
CA ARG A 238 -9.80 -11.77 9.52
C ARG A 238 -8.58 -12.36 8.77
N VAL A 239 -8.00 -11.66 7.80
CA VAL A 239 -6.73 -12.06 7.15
C VAL A 239 -5.54 -11.85 8.11
N ALA A 240 -5.46 -10.72 8.81
CA ALA A 240 -4.44 -10.46 9.83
C ALA A 240 -4.53 -11.43 11.02
N ARG A 241 -5.75 -11.78 11.46
CA ARG A 241 -5.96 -12.80 12.51
C ARG A 241 -5.69 -14.23 12.02
N ALA A 242 -5.88 -14.52 10.73
CA ALA A 242 -5.51 -15.80 10.13
C ALA A 242 -3.98 -15.97 10.01
N ALA A 243 -3.21 -14.88 9.92
CA ALA A 243 -1.75 -14.89 10.00
C ALA A 243 -1.20 -15.00 11.44
N ALA A 244 -2.05 -14.78 12.45
CA ALA A 244 -1.71 -14.94 13.88
C ALA A 244 -2.24 -16.25 14.49
N GLY A 245 -3.14 -16.96 13.78
CA GLY A 245 -3.52 -18.33 14.10
C GLY A 245 -2.46 -19.28 13.59
N GLY A 246 -2.12 -20.30 14.37
CA GLY A 246 -1.22 -21.37 13.93
C GLY A 246 -1.61 -21.95 12.56
N PRO A 247 -0.68 -22.68 11.91
CA PRO A 247 -0.84 -23.19 10.54
C PRO A 247 -2.25 -23.76 10.28
N PRO A 248 -2.89 -23.44 9.14
CA PRO A 248 -4.27 -23.86 8.86
C PRO A 248 -4.44 -25.38 9.05
N ALA A 249 -5.58 -25.83 9.59
CA ALA A 249 -5.85 -27.26 9.79
C ALA A 249 -5.64 -28.11 8.51
N ARG A 250 -5.80 -27.49 7.34
CA ARG A 250 -5.49 -28.08 6.03
C ARG A 250 -4.00 -28.39 5.83
N LEU A 251 -3.10 -27.50 6.27
CA LEU A 251 -1.66 -27.70 6.20
C LEU A 251 -1.20 -28.81 7.16
N ALA A 252 -1.80 -28.89 8.36
CA ALA A 252 -1.55 -29.99 9.29
C ALA A 252 -1.93 -31.35 8.68
N ALA A 253 -3.10 -31.45 8.04
CA ALA A 253 -3.55 -32.67 7.37
C ALA A 253 -2.65 -33.05 6.17
N GLU A 254 -2.17 -32.07 5.39
CA GLU A 254 -1.26 -32.29 4.26
C GLU A 254 0.12 -32.79 4.72
N ILE A 255 0.66 -32.23 5.81
CA ILE A 255 1.92 -32.69 6.43
C ILE A 255 1.78 -34.11 6.96
N GLU A 256 0.67 -34.42 7.66
CA GLU A 256 0.43 -35.76 8.23
C GLU A 256 0.28 -36.81 7.13
N ALA A 257 -0.48 -36.52 6.07
CA ALA A 257 -0.63 -37.43 4.94
C ALA A 257 0.70 -37.69 4.24
N ARG A 258 1.55 -36.66 4.09
CA ARG A 258 2.87 -36.81 3.47
C ARG A 258 3.84 -37.57 4.37
N ALA A 259 3.84 -37.31 5.68
CA ALA A 259 4.62 -38.04 6.64
C ALA A 259 4.20 -39.52 6.67
N GLN A 260 2.90 -39.81 6.67
CA GLN A 260 2.35 -41.17 6.59
C GLN A 260 2.80 -41.90 5.32
N ALA A 261 2.77 -41.23 4.17
CA ALA A 261 3.21 -41.82 2.90
C ALA A 261 4.71 -42.14 2.89
N LEU A 262 5.53 -41.41 3.66
CA LEU A 262 6.98 -41.61 3.74
C LEU A 262 7.37 -42.63 4.81
N THR A 263 6.65 -42.67 5.94
CA THR A 263 7.01 -43.52 7.08
C THR A 263 6.25 -44.85 7.11
N GLY A 264 5.06 -44.91 6.51
CA GLY A 264 4.13 -46.04 6.67
C GLY A 264 3.52 -46.16 8.08
N ASP A 265 3.91 -45.30 9.03
CA ASP A 265 3.52 -45.36 10.44
C ASP A 265 2.73 -44.11 10.86
N ALA A 266 1.45 -44.33 11.18
CA ALA A 266 0.49 -43.28 11.52
C ALA A 266 0.78 -42.59 12.84
N ARG A 267 1.44 -43.28 13.78
CA ARG A 267 1.86 -42.68 15.04
C ARG A 267 3.05 -41.75 14.81
N LEU A 268 4.03 -42.20 14.05
CA LEU A 268 5.21 -41.40 13.71
C LEU A 268 4.83 -40.18 12.84
N ALA A 269 3.90 -40.36 11.90
CA ALA A 269 3.40 -39.27 11.05
C ALA A 269 2.74 -38.15 11.88
N ARG A 270 1.92 -38.51 12.88
CA ARG A 270 1.32 -37.55 13.81
C ARG A 270 2.36 -36.80 14.65
N GLU A 271 3.41 -37.49 15.07
CA GLU A 271 4.47 -36.91 15.90
C GLU A 271 5.35 -35.93 15.11
N ILE A 272 5.76 -36.31 13.89
CA ILE A 272 6.46 -35.43 12.95
C ILE A 272 5.62 -34.18 12.66
N THR A 273 4.33 -34.36 12.38
CA THR A 273 3.41 -33.25 12.09
C THR A 273 3.34 -32.29 13.26
N ARG A 274 3.18 -32.80 14.49
CA ARG A 274 3.13 -31.98 15.70
C ARG A 274 4.40 -31.15 15.89
N GLU A 275 5.57 -31.76 15.70
CA GLU A 275 6.87 -31.09 15.84
C GLU A 275 7.08 -30.01 14.77
N VAL A 276 6.72 -30.30 13.51
CA VAL A 276 6.80 -29.33 12.41
C VAL A 276 5.89 -28.13 12.67
N LEU A 277 4.64 -28.36 13.08
CA LEU A 277 3.70 -27.27 13.39
C LEU A 277 4.16 -26.45 14.60
N ALA A 278 4.75 -27.09 15.62
CA ALA A 278 5.31 -26.40 16.78
C ALA A 278 6.50 -25.48 16.40
N ARG A 279 7.36 -25.91 15.47
CA ARG A 279 8.47 -25.10 14.95
C ARG A 279 7.98 -23.94 14.08
N LEU A 280 6.99 -24.19 13.23
CA LEU A 280 6.34 -23.15 12.42
C LEU A 280 5.67 -22.08 13.30
N GLY A 281 5.11 -22.47 14.45
CA GLY A 281 4.54 -21.55 15.43
C GLY A 281 5.56 -20.74 16.25
N ARG A 282 6.82 -21.21 16.37
CA ARG A 282 7.90 -20.53 17.10
C ARG A 282 8.79 -19.63 16.24
N GLY A 283 8.72 -19.74 14.91
CA GLY A 283 9.48 -18.90 13.97
C GLY A 283 8.94 -17.47 13.80
N GLY A 284 7.93 -17.07 14.57
CA GLY A 284 7.23 -15.79 14.47
C GLY A 284 7.52 -14.77 15.57
N SER A 285 8.32 -15.11 16.60
CA SER A 285 8.75 -14.20 17.66
C SER A 285 9.99 -13.40 17.27
#